data_AF-U4UQG7-F1
#
_entry.id   AF-U4UQG7-F1
#
_cell.length_a   1.000
_cell.length_b   1.000
_cell.length_c   1.000
_cell.angle_alpha   90.00
_cell.angle_beta   90.00
_cell.angle_gamma   90.00
#
_symmetry.space_group_name_H-M   'P 1'
#
loop_
_entity.id
_entity.type
_entity.pdbx_description
1 polymer ?
#
loop_
_entity_poly.entity_id
_entity_poly.type
_entity_poly.pdbx_seq_one_letter_code
_entity_poly.pdbx_strand_id
1 'polypeptide(L)'
;MSCTVKPRSSEKRKVSPKERLVPPKERASSSELVLNPKQMCKKARQSRQSKMADICNKPVLLQSIAQGVELAQDECQHQFRHRRWNCTNVKKSMKKVMLRDTRETGFMNAIIAAGITYKVTRACTKGEQIGCSCDKFRNKKKNKKRKLVNVQENEFAWQGCGENIEYGIKKSKDFLDTRYKKRSDMKTLVKLHNYVAGRLAIKNYMHKDCKCHGLSGACSMKTCLRKMPHFREVGDRLKQRFDGAAKVIPGNDGKSFIPEGATIKPPSRTDLVYSEQSSSFCNPNNTIGSFGTQGRICDETSPGEDGCGILCCARGFHSYSKVQQVNCRCAFHYCCDVKCDVCNETVRYSICQ
;
A
#
# COMPACT_ATOMS: atom_id res chain seq x y z
N MET A 1 50.58 21.94 -77.13
CA MET A 1 49.23 22.55 -77.23
C MET A 1 48.61 22.57 -75.85
N SER A 2 48.31 23.77 -75.36
CA SER A 2 47.62 24.05 -74.12
C SER A 2 46.30 23.30 -74.00
N CYS A 3 45.92 22.88 -72.80
CA CYS A 3 44.54 23.04 -72.33
C CYS A 3 44.47 22.98 -70.80
N THR A 4 44.20 24.16 -70.27
CA THR A 4 43.83 24.55 -68.92
C THR A 4 42.57 23.86 -68.40
N VAL A 5 42.59 23.59 -67.10
CA VAL A 5 41.46 23.16 -66.26
C VAL A 5 40.35 24.23 -66.26
N LYS A 6 39.10 23.83 -66.52
CA LYS A 6 37.88 24.57 -66.16
C LYS A 6 37.03 23.71 -65.20
N PRO A 7 36.64 24.23 -64.02
CA PRO A 7 35.70 23.54 -63.14
C PRO A 7 34.25 23.78 -63.59
N ARG A 8 33.43 22.72 -63.58
CA ARG A 8 31.99 22.78 -63.92
C ARG A 8 31.16 22.99 -62.65
N SER A 9 30.49 24.13 -62.62
CA SER A 9 29.18 24.48 -62.01
C SER A 9 28.70 23.75 -60.75
N SER A 10 28.48 24.58 -59.72
CA SER A 10 27.75 24.35 -58.49
C SER A 10 26.31 23.85 -58.68
N GLU A 11 26.03 22.66 -58.18
CA GLU A 11 24.68 22.12 -58.05
C GLU A 11 24.10 22.52 -56.69
N LYS A 12 23.04 23.34 -56.74
CA LYS A 12 22.31 23.85 -55.57
C LYS A 12 21.63 22.69 -54.83
N ARG A 13 22.12 22.32 -53.64
CA ARG A 13 21.36 21.48 -52.71
C ARG A 13 20.11 22.22 -52.23
N LYS A 14 18.95 21.74 -52.65
CA LYS A 14 17.65 22.09 -52.07
C LYS A 14 17.64 21.71 -50.59
N VAL A 15 17.59 22.71 -49.72
CA VAL A 15 17.33 22.53 -48.28
C VAL A 15 15.84 22.23 -48.12
N SER A 16 15.51 20.99 -47.74
CA SER A 16 14.13 20.62 -47.39
C SER A 16 13.72 21.31 -46.07
N PRO A 17 12.43 21.66 -45.89
CA PRO A 17 11.98 22.41 -44.74
C PRO A 17 12.11 21.56 -43.47
N LYS A 18 12.61 22.19 -42.40
CA LYS A 18 12.66 21.63 -41.05
C LYS A 18 11.31 21.00 -40.69
N GLU A 19 11.25 19.68 -40.64
CA GLU A 19 10.23 18.95 -39.90
C GLU A 19 10.35 19.40 -38.45
N ARG A 20 9.43 20.28 -38.06
CA ARG A 20 9.20 20.65 -36.69
C ARG A 20 8.74 19.36 -36.01
N LEU A 21 9.65 18.70 -35.28
CA LEU A 21 9.34 17.62 -34.35
C LEU A 21 8.33 18.18 -33.34
N VAL A 22 7.05 18.05 -33.67
CA VAL A 22 5.96 18.27 -32.72
C VAL A 22 6.09 17.13 -31.72
N PRO A 23 6.40 17.39 -30.44
CA PRO A 23 6.42 16.33 -29.45
C PRO A 23 5.03 15.66 -29.47
N PRO A 24 4.96 14.32 -29.46
CA PRO A 24 3.68 13.64 -29.45
C PRO A 24 2.90 14.17 -28.25
N LYS A 25 1.72 14.74 -28.52
CA LYS A 25 0.78 15.21 -27.49
C LYS A 25 0.70 14.13 -26.42
N GLU A 26 1.23 14.41 -25.23
CA GLU A 26 1.02 13.59 -24.05
C GLU A 26 -0.50 13.50 -23.85
N ARG A 27 -1.10 12.40 -24.32
CA ARG A 27 -2.46 12.04 -23.91
C ARG A 27 -2.38 11.87 -22.40
N ALA A 28 -2.95 12.82 -21.67
CA ALA A 28 -3.18 12.76 -20.25
C ALA A 28 -3.84 11.42 -19.88
N SER A 29 -3.03 10.42 -19.53
CA SER A 29 -3.47 9.05 -19.34
C SER A 29 -2.64 8.42 -18.23
N SER A 30 -3.35 7.81 -17.27
CA SER A 30 -2.92 6.71 -16.39
C SER A 30 -2.77 6.92 -14.87
N SER A 31 -3.23 8.03 -14.27
CA SER A 31 -3.26 8.15 -12.80
C SER A 31 -4.51 8.83 -12.26
N GLU A 32 -5.69 8.29 -12.57
CA GLU A 32 -6.90 8.61 -11.79
C GLU A 32 -6.80 7.88 -10.45
N LEU A 33 -6.45 8.64 -9.41
CA LEU A 33 -5.90 8.16 -8.14
C LEU A 33 -6.86 7.24 -7.40
N VAL A 34 -6.32 6.12 -6.92
CA VAL A 34 -7.02 5.18 -6.04
C VAL A 34 -7.46 5.80 -4.71
N LEU A 35 -6.84 6.92 -4.34
CA LEU A 35 -7.08 7.69 -3.11
C LEU A 35 -8.51 8.24 -2.98
N ASN A 36 -9.32 8.24 -4.05
CA ASN A 36 -10.72 8.62 -3.96
C ASN A 36 -11.63 7.66 -4.77
N PRO A 37 -12.14 6.60 -4.12
CA PRO A 37 -13.01 5.62 -4.79
C PRO A 37 -14.28 6.23 -5.40
N LYS A 38 -14.87 7.25 -4.78
CA LYS A 38 -16.06 7.93 -5.31
C LYS A 38 -15.76 8.64 -6.64
N GLN A 39 -14.61 9.31 -6.76
CA GLN A 39 -14.19 9.94 -8.01
C GLN A 39 -13.90 8.93 -9.11
N MET A 40 -13.25 7.81 -8.77
CA MET A 40 -13.03 6.71 -9.70
C MET A 40 -14.34 6.15 -10.29
N CYS A 41 -15.41 6.15 -9.50
CA CYS A 41 -16.73 5.70 -9.93
C CYS A 41 -17.48 6.68 -10.83
N LYS A 42 -17.12 7.97 -10.88
CA LYS A 42 -17.82 8.97 -11.72
C LYS A 42 -17.76 8.59 -13.20
N LYS A 43 -16.58 8.23 -13.71
CA LYS A 43 -16.38 7.81 -15.11
C LYS A 43 -16.65 6.33 -15.31
N ALA A 44 -16.35 5.49 -14.31
CA ALA A 44 -16.54 4.05 -14.46
C ALA A 44 -18.01 3.65 -14.68
N ARG A 45 -18.97 4.38 -14.08
CA ARG A 45 -20.41 4.16 -14.30
C ARG A 45 -20.85 4.35 -15.75
N GLN A 46 -20.11 5.14 -16.53
CA GLN A 46 -20.39 5.34 -17.96
C GLN A 46 -19.97 4.11 -18.80
N SER A 47 -19.05 3.28 -18.29
CA SER A 47 -18.62 2.03 -18.93
C SER A 47 -19.38 0.84 -18.33
N ARG A 48 -20.61 0.62 -18.82
CA ARG A 48 -21.58 -0.36 -18.29
C ARG A 48 -21.12 -1.83 -18.26
N GLN A 49 -20.01 -2.18 -18.92
CA GLN A 49 -19.53 -3.58 -19.04
C GLN A 49 -18.30 -3.89 -18.18
N SER A 50 -17.85 -2.99 -17.30
CA SER A 50 -16.67 -3.24 -16.48
C SER A 50 -17.04 -3.76 -15.08
N LYS A 51 -16.29 -4.73 -14.56
CA LYS A 51 -16.43 -5.20 -13.16
C LYS A 51 -16.29 -4.09 -12.12
N MET A 52 -15.56 -3.04 -12.49
CA MET A 52 -15.44 -1.82 -11.68
C MET A 52 -16.76 -1.05 -11.64
N ALA A 53 -17.49 -0.95 -12.77
CA ALA A 53 -18.81 -0.34 -12.80
C ALA A 53 -19.82 -1.10 -11.91
N ASP A 54 -19.77 -2.43 -11.90
CA ASP A 54 -20.60 -3.25 -11.00
C ASP A 54 -20.36 -2.91 -9.52
N ILE A 55 -19.10 -2.68 -9.14
CA ILE A 55 -18.74 -2.24 -7.79
C ILE A 55 -19.28 -0.82 -7.54
N CYS A 56 -19.12 0.09 -8.50
CA CYS A 56 -19.58 1.46 -8.39
C CYS A 56 -21.10 1.62 -8.30
N ASN A 57 -21.86 0.60 -8.71
CA ASN A 57 -23.32 0.55 -8.59
C ASN A 57 -23.78 -0.08 -7.26
N LYS A 58 -22.86 -0.60 -6.43
CA LYS A 58 -23.15 -1.19 -5.11
C LYS A 58 -22.67 -0.24 -4.01
N PRO A 59 -23.54 0.62 -3.44
CA PRO A 59 -23.13 1.68 -2.53
C PRO A 59 -22.46 1.14 -1.27
N VAL A 60 -22.99 0.07 -0.68
CA VAL A 60 -22.42 -0.54 0.54
C VAL A 60 -21.03 -1.10 0.27
N LEU A 61 -20.83 -1.77 -0.88
CA LEU A 61 -19.51 -2.27 -1.27
C LEU A 61 -18.52 -1.13 -1.53
N LEU A 62 -18.95 -0.07 -2.21
CA LEU A 62 -18.13 1.11 -2.46
C LEU A 62 -17.74 1.82 -1.16
N GLN A 63 -18.62 1.85 -0.16
CA GLN A 63 -18.33 2.41 1.16
C GLN A 63 -17.26 1.58 1.88
N SER A 64 -17.35 0.25 1.90
CA SER A 64 -16.31 -0.59 2.48
C SER A 64 -14.95 -0.43 1.77
N ILE A 65 -14.96 -0.21 0.45
CA ILE A 65 -13.75 0.12 -0.33
C ILE A 65 -13.18 1.47 0.10
N ALA A 66 -14.01 2.51 0.25
CA ALA A 66 -13.58 3.82 0.72
C ALA A 66 -12.94 3.76 2.11
N GLN A 67 -13.60 3.07 3.06
CA GLN A 67 -13.04 2.82 4.39
C GLN A 67 -11.73 2.01 4.34
N GLY A 68 -11.55 1.17 3.32
CA GLY A 68 -10.31 0.41 3.10
C GLY A 68 -9.15 1.29 2.64
N VAL A 69 -9.44 2.27 1.78
CA VAL A 69 -8.46 3.27 1.34
C VAL A 69 -8.08 4.21 2.50
N GLU A 70 -9.05 4.63 3.30
CA GLU A 70 -8.80 5.45 4.50
C GLU A 70 -7.92 4.71 5.52
N LEU A 71 -8.28 3.47 5.85
CA LEU A 71 -7.45 2.62 6.73
C LEU A 71 -6.02 2.47 6.22
N ALA A 72 -5.84 2.29 4.91
CA ALA A 72 -4.52 2.18 4.30
C ALA A 72 -3.71 3.47 4.39
N GLN A 73 -4.38 4.62 4.25
CA GLN A 73 -3.77 5.94 4.35
C GLN A 73 -3.31 6.25 5.77
N ASP A 74 -4.12 5.92 6.77
CA ASP A 74 -3.79 6.10 8.19
C ASP A 74 -2.60 5.22 8.58
N GLU A 75 -2.59 3.96 8.13
CA GLU A 75 -1.48 3.04 8.37
C GLU A 75 -0.21 3.48 7.64
N CYS A 76 -0.32 4.03 6.42
CA CYS A 76 0.82 4.61 5.72
C CYS A 76 1.44 5.79 6.49
N GLN A 77 0.61 6.70 7.02
CA GLN A 77 1.08 7.78 7.88
C GLN A 77 1.76 7.25 9.13
N HIS A 78 1.18 6.21 9.75
CA HIS A 78 1.79 5.57 10.91
C HIS A 78 3.19 5.01 10.58
N GLN A 79 3.33 4.22 9.52
CA GLN A 79 4.59 3.57 9.14
C GLN A 79 5.67 4.57 8.73
N PHE A 80 5.29 5.72 8.17
CA PHE A 80 6.22 6.73 7.64
C PHE A 80 6.35 7.99 8.51
N ARG A 81 5.73 8.04 9.69
CA ARG A 81 5.70 9.24 10.57
C ARG A 81 7.07 9.86 10.86
N HIS A 82 8.13 9.04 10.89
CA HIS A 82 9.51 9.46 11.15
C HIS A 82 10.39 9.57 9.90
N ARG A 83 9.91 9.15 8.72
CA ARG A 83 10.64 9.27 7.45
C ARG A 83 10.49 10.67 6.87
N ARG A 84 11.44 11.12 6.04
CA ARG A 84 11.37 12.41 5.29
C ARG A 84 10.07 12.56 4.49
N TRP A 85 9.67 11.50 3.78
CA TRP A 85 8.30 11.38 3.27
C TRP A 85 7.44 10.67 4.32
N ASN A 86 6.44 11.36 4.86
CA ASN A 86 5.60 10.89 5.97
C ASN A 86 4.17 10.50 5.56
N CYS A 87 3.94 10.29 4.26
CA CYS A 87 2.64 9.90 3.72
C CYS A 87 1.47 10.85 4.06
N THR A 88 1.72 12.16 4.25
CA THR A 88 0.64 13.14 4.51
C THR A 88 -0.44 13.14 3.44
N ASN A 89 -1.72 13.08 3.85
CA ASN A 89 -2.86 13.00 2.94
C ASN A 89 -3.28 14.37 2.36
N VAL A 90 -2.32 15.12 1.81
CA VAL A 90 -2.64 16.32 1.03
C VAL A 90 -2.88 15.90 -0.41
N LYS A 91 -4.15 15.97 -0.85
CA LYS A 91 -4.63 15.48 -2.16
C LYS A 91 -3.71 15.82 -3.34
N LYS A 92 -3.17 17.04 -3.40
CA LYS A 92 -2.27 17.48 -4.47
C LYS A 92 -0.89 16.83 -4.40
N SER A 93 -0.30 16.71 -3.21
CA SER A 93 1.01 16.08 -2.99
C SER A 93 0.96 14.58 -3.25
N MET A 94 0.01 13.87 -2.63
CA MET A 94 -0.12 12.43 -2.83
C MET A 94 -0.42 12.06 -4.29
N LYS A 95 -1.14 12.92 -5.02
CA LYS A 95 -1.33 12.76 -6.47
C LYS A 95 -0.01 12.73 -7.23
N LYS A 96 0.91 13.61 -6.88
CA LYS A 96 2.21 13.78 -7.56
C LYS A 96 3.16 12.64 -7.23
N VAL A 97 3.15 12.16 -5.99
CA VAL A 97 3.92 10.97 -5.59
C VAL A 97 3.42 9.73 -6.35
N MET A 98 2.11 9.46 -6.31
CA MET A 98 1.47 8.31 -6.97
C MET A 98 1.50 8.33 -8.51
N LEU A 99 1.94 9.46 -9.08
CA LEU A 99 2.17 9.62 -10.51
C LEU A 99 3.52 9.02 -10.94
N ARG A 100 4.45 8.82 -10.02
CA ARG A 100 5.78 8.25 -10.24
C ARG A 100 5.85 6.82 -9.73
N ASP A 101 6.75 6.03 -10.30
CA ASP A 101 6.89 4.61 -9.95
C ASP A 101 8.04 4.40 -8.96
N THR A 102 8.04 5.21 -7.89
CA THR A 102 9.01 5.16 -6.81
C THR A 102 8.66 4.10 -5.76
N ARG A 103 9.60 3.86 -4.85
CA ARG A 103 9.43 2.92 -3.73
C ARG A 103 8.21 3.25 -2.87
N GLU A 104 7.96 4.54 -2.62
CA GLU A 104 6.83 5.03 -1.82
C GLU A 104 5.49 4.73 -2.50
N THR A 105 5.42 4.93 -3.82
CA THR A 105 4.25 4.53 -4.61
C THR A 105 4.04 3.02 -4.59
N GLY A 106 5.11 2.23 -4.61
CA GLY A 106 5.04 0.78 -4.48
C GLY A 106 4.38 0.33 -3.17
N PHE A 107 4.84 0.89 -2.04
CA PHE A 107 4.21 0.65 -0.74
C PHE A 107 2.76 1.12 -0.70
N MET A 108 2.48 2.33 -1.20
CA MET A 108 1.12 2.88 -1.17
C MET A 108 0.14 2.02 -1.99
N ASN A 109 0.56 1.54 -3.16
CA ASN A 109 -0.23 0.60 -3.94
C ASN A 109 -0.53 -0.68 -3.14
N ALA A 110 0.49 -1.27 -2.51
CA ALA A 110 0.34 -2.48 -1.73
C ALA A 110 -0.61 -2.30 -0.52
N ILE A 111 -0.39 -1.27 0.30
CA ILE A 111 -1.20 -1.02 1.49
C ILE A 111 -2.65 -0.67 1.13
N ILE A 112 -2.91 0.05 0.03
CA ILE A 112 -4.28 0.30 -0.45
C ILE A 112 -4.96 -1.02 -0.86
N ALA A 113 -4.28 -1.87 -1.63
CA ALA A 113 -4.84 -3.15 -2.05
C ALA A 113 -5.13 -4.07 -0.84
N ALA A 114 -4.27 -4.02 0.18
CA ALA A 114 -4.46 -4.68 1.46
C ALA A 114 -5.66 -4.10 2.23
N GLY A 115 -5.73 -2.77 2.41
CA GLY A 115 -6.80 -2.10 3.14
C GLY A 115 -8.19 -2.32 2.55
N ILE A 116 -8.32 -2.28 1.22
CA ILE A 116 -9.56 -2.64 0.52
C ILE A 116 -9.92 -4.10 0.80
N THR A 117 -8.96 -5.01 0.66
CA THR A 117 -9.18 -6.44 0.91
C THR A 117 -9.63 -6.68 2.36
N TYR A 118 -9.01 -6.01 3.32
CA TYR A 118 -9.27 -6.12 4.74
C TYR A 118 -10.69 -5.65 5.11
N LYS A 119 -11.06 -4.43 4.72
CA LYS A 119 -12.38 -3.87 5.04
C LYS A 119 -13.51 -4.59 4.32
N VAL A 120 -13.34 -4.97 3.05
CA VAL A 120 -14.36 -5.73 2.32
C VAL A 120 -14.56 -7.13 2.92
N THR A 121 -13.48 -7.80 3.34
CA THR A 121 -13.57 -9.11 4.01
C THR A 121 -14.30 -9.00 5.35
N ARG A 122 -14.00 -7.97 6.15
CA ARG A 122 -14.68 -7.72 7.43
C ARG A 122 -16.16 -7.39 7.25
N ALA A 123 -16.50 -6.50 6.31
CA ALA A 123 -17.89 -6.17 6.01
C ALA A 123 -18.68 -7.41 5.58
N CYS A 124 -18.04 -8.29 4.79
CA CYS A 124 -18.65 -9.57 4.43
C CYS A 124 -18.92 -10.48 5.64
N THR A 125 -17.92 -10.62 6.52
CA THR A 125 -17.99 -11.47 7.73
C THR A 125 -19.05 -10.97 8.70
N LYS A 126 -19.28 -9.64 8.76
CA LYS A 126 -20.34 -9.03 9.56
C LYS A 126 -21.75 -9.16 8.96
N GLY A 127 -21.87 -9.67 7.73
CA GLY A 127 -23.15 -9.72 7.02
C GLY A 127 -23.62 -8.37 6.45
N GLU A 128 -22.75 -7.37 6.40
CA GLU A 128 -23.08 -6.03 5.84
C GLU A 128 -23.15 -6.06 4.31
N GLN A 129 -22.60 -7.08 3.64
CA GLN A 129 -22.49 -7.16 2.18
C GLN A 129 -23.38 -8.24 1.57
N ILE A 130 -24.25 -7.83 0.64
CA ILE A 130 -25.15 -8.73 -0.08
C ILE A 130 -24.35 -9.57 -1.11
N GLY A 131 -24.65 -10.87 -1.18
CA GLY A 131 -24.04 -11.78 -2.14
C GLY A 131 -22.62 -12.21 -1.78
N CYS A 132 -22.27 -12.12 -0.50
CA CYS A 132 -21.11 -12.78 0.06
C CYS A 132 -21.56 -13.69 1.22
N SER A 133 -20.76 -14.71 1.51
CA SER A 133 -20.97 -15.56 2.68
C SER A 133 -19.64 -15.74 3.40
N CYS A 134 -19.73 -15.91 4.72
CA CYS A 134 -18.61 -16.38 5.52
C CYS A 134 -18.02 -17.63 4.90
N ASP A 135 -16.73 -17.86 5.13
CA ASP A 135 -16.13 -19.13 4.75
C ASP A 135 -16.78 -20.23 5.58
N LYS A 136 -17.83 -20.85 5.03
CA LYS A 136 -18.42 -22.05 5.61
C LYS A 136 -17.39 -23.12 5.37
N PHE A 137 -16.72 -23.58 6.43
CA PHE A 137 -15.80 -24.71 6.39
C PHE A 137 -16.54 -25.91 5.77
N ARG A 138 -16.48 -26.05 4.44
CA ARG A 138 -16.84 -27.30 3.79
C ARG A 138 -15.79 -28.26 4.27
N ASN A 139 -16.22 -29.21 5.11
CA ASN A 139 -15.54 -30.49 5.26
C ASN A 139 -15.36 -31.10 3.85
N LYS A 140 -14.34 -30.66 3.11
CA LYS A 140 -13.81 -31.32 1.91
C LYS A 140 -13.03 -32.59 2.30
N LYS A 141 -13.43 -33.24 3.41
CA LYS A 141 -13.19 -34.65 3.73
C LYS A 141 -14.51 -35.42 3.57
N LYS A 142 -15.15 -35.32 2.40
CA LYS A 142 -16.03 -36.39 1.93
C LYS A 142 -15.28 -37.11 0.81
N ASN A 143 -15.00 -38.39 1.05
CA ASN A 143 -14.36 -39.39 0.18
C ASN A 143 -12.84 -39.62 0.29
N LYS A 144 -12.33 -39.81 1.51
CA LYS A 144 -11.34 -40.87 1.74
C LYS A 144 -11.83 -41.75 2.87
N LYS A 145 -12.03 -43.04 2.56
CA LYS A 145 -12.47 -44.11 3.47
C LYS A 145 -11.83 -43.92 4.86
N ARG A 146 -12.68 -43.93 5.89
CA ARG A 146 -12.28 -44.04 7.30
C ARG A 146 -11.40 -45.28 7.45
N LYS A 147 -10.07 -45.10 7.58
CA LYS A 147 -9.25 -46.03 8.36
C LYS A 147 -9.23 -45.45 9.78
N LEU A 148 -9.70 -46.24 10.75
CA LEU A 148 -9.51 -45.96 12.17
C LEU A 148 -8.02 -45.80 12.42
N VAL A 149 -7.61 -44.59 12.80
CA VAL A 149 -6.32 -44.32 13.43
C VAL A 149 -6.67 -43.60 14.72
N ASN A 150 -6.13 -44.11 15.83
CA ASN A 150 -6.32 -43.64 17.20
C ASN A 150 -6.35 -42.10 17.28
N VAL A 151 -7.50 -41.57 17.70
CA VAL A 151 -7.72 -40.15 17.94
C VAL A 151 -7.20 -39.84 19.33
N GLN A 152 -5.96 -39.36 19.40
CA GLN A 152 -5.46 -38.65 20.58
C GLN A 152 -5.18 -37.19 20.23
N GLU A 153 -5.66 -36.34 21.13
CA GLU A 153 -5.35 -34.93 21.36
C GLU A 153 -5.98 -33.85 20.45
N ASN A 154 -6.74 -32.96 21.13
CA ASN A 154 -7.12 -31.62 20.69
C ASN A 154 -8.11 -31.50 19.53
N GLU A 155 -9.21 -32.24 19.56
CA GLU A 155 -10.30 -32.04 18.61
C GLU A 155 -11.03 -30.72 18.90
N PHE A 156 -10.86 -29.73 18.03
CA PHE A 156 -11.61 -28.47 18.06
C PHE A 156 -12.65 -28.47 16.94
N ALA A 157 -13.82 -27.91 17.22
CA ALA A 157 -14.84 -27.74 16.20
C ALA A 157 -14.56 -26.48 15.38
N TRP A 158 -14.61 -26.61 14.05
CA TRP A 158 -14.75 -25.44 13.16
C TRP A 158 -16.20 -24.98 13.21
N GLN A 159 -16.50 -23.96 14.00
CA GLN A 159 -17.86 -23.45 14.18
C GLN A 159 -17.85 -21.91 14.20
N GLY A 160 -18.88 -21.28 13.60
CA GLY A 160 -19.00 -19.83 13.46
C GLY A 160 -18.68 -19.29 12.06
N CYS A 161 -18.64 -17.96 11.93
CA CYS A 161 -18.37 -17.26 10.66
C CYS A 161 -16.87 -16.95 10.52
N GLY A 162 -16.16 -17.75 9.71
CA GLY A 162 -14.77 -17.47 9.34
C GLY A 162 -14.66 -16.34 8.31
N GLU A 163 -13.57 -15.58 8.36
CA GLU A 163 -13.35 -14.46 7.44
C GLU A 163 -13.05 -14.95 6.01
N ASN A 164 -13.90 -14.59 5.04
CA ASN A 164 -13.75 -14.99 3.64
C ASN A 164 -12.79 -14.05 2.88
N ILE A 165 -11.49 -14.26 3.08
CA ILE A 165 -10.44 -13.44 2.45
C ILE A 165 -10.48 -13.49 0.91
N GLU A 166 -10.93 -14.60 0.32
CA GLU A 166 -10.97 -14.77 -1.12
C GLU A 166 -11.97 -13.82 -1.77
N TYR A 167 -13.10 -13.58 -1.10
CA TYR A 167 -14.06 -12.57 -1.50
C TYR A 167 -13.44 -11.17 -1.50
N GLY A 168 -12.75 -10.79 -0.42
CA GLY A 168 -12.07 -9.49 -0.33
C GLY A 168 -11.01 -9.29 -1.41
N ILE A 169 -10.16 -10.31 -1.65
CA ILE A 169 -9.14 -10.30 -2.72
C ILE A 169 -9.80 -10.13 -4.09
N LYS A 170 -10.89 -10.86 -4.35
CA LYS A 170 -11.62 -10.77 -5.63
C LYS A 170 -12.16 -9.36 -5.85
N LYS A 171 -12.78 -8.75 -4.84
CA LYS A 171 -13.32 -7.39 -4.94
C LYS A 171 -12.23 -6.33 -5.07
N SER A 172 -11.12 -6.48 -4.36
CA SER A 172 -9.93 -5.63 -4.54
C SER A 172 -9.40 -5.70 -5.98
N LYS A 173 -9.28 -6.91 -6.57
CA LYS A 173 -8.90 -7.10 -7.99
C LYS A 173 -9.89 -6.47 -8.96
N ASP A 174 -11.18 -6.72 -8.76
CA ASP A 174 -12.23 -6.21 -9.64
C ASP A 174 -12.27 -4.67 -9.63
N PHE A 175 -11.93 -4.04 -8.49
CA PHE A 175 -11.86 -2.58 -8.36
C PHE A 175 -10.55 -1.97 -8.89
N LEU A 176 -9.39 -2.51 -8.50
CA LEU A 176 -8.08 -1.92 -8.80
C LEU A 176 -7.53 -2.35 -10.16
N ASP A 177 -7.66 -3.63 -10.52
CA ASP A 177 -6.90 -4.24 -11.62
C ASP A 177 -7.65 -4.13 -12.97
N THR A 178 -8.99 -4.03 -12.97
CA THR A 178 -9.82 -4.11 -14.18
C THR A 178 -9.44 -3.10 -15.27
N ARG A 179 -9.02 -1.88 -14.89
CA ARG A 179 -8.60 -0.84 -15.84
C ARG A 179 -7.25 -1.11 -16.51
N TYR A 180 -6.48 -2.04 -15.96
CA TYR A 180 -5.11 -2.33 -16.34
C TYR A 180 -4.94 -3.68 -17.04
N LYS A 181 -5.98 -4.53 -17.07
CA LYS A 181 -5.91 -5.89 -17.64
C LYS A 181 -5.43 -5.97 -19.10
N LYS A 182 -5.68 -4.95 -19.91
CA LYS A 182 -5.29 -4.89 -21.33
C LYS A 182 -4.00 -4.11 -21.57
N ARG A 183 -3.36 -3.59 -20.52
CA ARG A 183 -2.14 -2.79 -20.62
C ARG A 183 -0.93 -3.62 -20.18
N SER A 184 0.14 -3.55 -20.95
CA SER A 184 1.42 -4.23 -20.65
C SER A 184 2.56 -3.25 -20.43
N ASP A 185 2.27 -1.96 -20.20
CA ASP A 185 3.29 -0.97 -19.88
C ASP A 185 3.96 -1.29 -18.54
N MET A 186 5.26 -1.02 -18.45
CA MET A 186 6.09 -1.30 -17.27
C MET A 186 5.45 -0.79 -15.97
N LYS A 187 4.92 0.44 -16.01
CA LYS A 187 4.20 1.07 -14.91
C LYS A 187 2.99 0.26 -14.44
N THR A 188 2.22 -0.28 -15.37
CA THR A 188 1.11 -1.18 -15.05
C THR A 188 1.61 -2.49 -14.42
N LEU A 189 2.68 -3.08 -14.93
CA LEU A 189 3.24 -4.33 -14.38
C LEU A 189 3.70 -4.16 -12.93
N VAL A 190 4.48 -3.10 -12.65
CA VAL A 190 4.95 -2.74 -11.31
C VAL A 190 3.76 -2.49 -10.37
N LYS A 191 2.76 -1.72 -10.83
CA LYS A 191 1.56 -1.42 -10.05
C LYS A 191 0.76 -2.68 -9.69
N LEU A 192 0.51 -3.56 -10.67
CA LEU A 192 -0.25 -4.80 -10.45
C LEU A 192 0.52 -5.77 -9.54
N HIS A 193 1.85 -5.85 -9.66
CA HIS A 193 2.68 -6.64 -8.75
C HIS A 193 2.54 -6.18 -7.30
N ASN A 194 2.68 -4.87 -7.05
CA ASN A 194 2.55 -4.31 -5.71
C ASN A 194 1.14 -4.51 -5.12
N TYR A 195 0.07 -4.42 -5.93
CA TYR A 195 -1.27 -4.79 -5.49
C TYR A 195 -1.39 -6.28 -5.10
N VAL A 196 -0.69 -7.17 -5.80
CA VAL A 196 -0.65 -8.60 -5.44
C VAL A 196 0.08 -8.79 -4.11
N ALA A 197 1.25 -8.16 -3.92
CA ALA A 197 2.00 -8.23 -2.68
C ALA A 197 1.16 -7.80 -1.47
N GLY A 198 0.45 -6.66 -1.57
CA GLY A 198 -0.47 -6.18 -0.54
C GLY A 198 -1.58 -7.17 -0.18
N ARG A 199 -2.19 -7.80 -1.19
CA ARG A 199 -3.24 -8.82 -0.98
C ARG A 199 -2.70 -10.09 -0.32
N LEU A 200 -1.48 -10.49 -0.68
CA LEU A 200 -0.81 -11.65 -0.10
C LEU A 200 -0.32 -11.40 1.34
N ALA A 201 0.01 -10.16 1.69
CA ALA A 201 0.39 -9.78 3.05
C ALA A 201 -0.71 -10.05 4.10
N ILE A 202 -1.98 -10.12 3.67
CA ILE A 202 -3.08 -10.56 4.53
C ILE A 202 -3.28 -12.07 4.40
N LYS A 203 -3.40 -12.57 3.15
CA LYS A 203 -3.75 -13.97 2.88
C LYS A 203 -2.78 -14.96 3.51
N ASN A 204 -1.48 -14.69 3.41
CA ASN A 204 -0.43 -15.60 3.86
C ASN A 204 -0.31 -15.65 5.40
N TYR A 205 -0.83 -14.64 6.10
CA TYR A 205 -0.70 -14.48 7.55
C TYR A 205 -2.06 -14.57 8.26
N MET A 206 -3.06 -15.18 7.61
CA MET A 206 -4.27 -15.57 8.32
C MET A 206 -3.95 -16.64 9.36
N HIS A 207 -4.43 -16.46 10.58
CA HIS A 207 -4.19 -17.37 11.68
C HIS A 207 -5.49 -17.99 12.18
N LYS A 208 -5.35 -19.06 12.95
CA LYS A 208 -6.45 -19.72 13.66
C LYS A 208 -6.63 -19.02 14.99
N ASP A 209 -7.82 -18.47 15.21
CA ASP A 209 -8.22 -17.87 16.49
C ASP A 209 -9.30 -18.74 17.13
N CYS A 210 -9.11 -19.13 18.39
CA CYS A 210 -9.94 -20.11 19.08
C CYS A 210 -10.52 -19.51 20.36
N LYS A 211 -11.81 -19.77 20.59
CA LYS A 211 -12.49 -19.48 21.87
C LYS A 211 -12.73 -20.78 22.62
N CYS A 212 -12.36 -20.79 23.89
CA CYS A 212 -12.58 -21.90 24.81
C CYS A 212 -13.98 -21.78 25.44
N HIS A 213 -14.69 -22.90 25.58
CA HIS A 213 -16.06 -22.96 26.09
C HIS A 213 -16.25 -24.01 27.20
N GLY A 214 -15.18 -24.50 27.82
CA GLY A 214 -15.28 -25.47 28.92
C GLY A 214 -15.73 -24.84 30.24
N LEU A 215 -16.10 -25.70 31.20
CA LEU A 215 -16.48 -25.32 32.57
C LEU A 215 -15.43 -24.34 33.16
N SER A 216 -15.91 -23.24 33.74
CA SER A 216 -15.08 -22.19 34.34
C SER A 216 -14.00 -21.60 33.43
N GLY A 217 -14.21 -21.60 32.11
CA GLY A 217 -13.25 -21.08 31.13
C GLY A 217 -12.15 -22.08 30.72
N ALA A 218 -12.25 -23.33 31.15
CA ALA A 218 -11.34 -24.39 30.69
C ALA A 218 -11.42 -24.56 29.16
N CYS A 219 -10.33 -24.99 28.53
CA CYS A 219 -10.26 -25.19 27.09
C CYS A 219 -10.50 -26.65 26.64
N SER A 220 -11.23 -27.43 27.45
CA SER A 220 -11.60 -28.82 27.15
C SER A 220 -12.42 -28.93 25.85
N MET A 221 -13.22 -27.89 25.56
CA MET A 221 -13.88 -27.69 24.27
C MET A 221 -13.57 -26.29 23.76
N LYS A 222 -13.20 -26.19 22.48
CA LYS A 222 -12.90 -24.91 21.84
C LYS A 222 -13.40 -24.85 20.41
N THR A 223 -13.79 -23.65 20.03
CA THR A 223 -14.29 -23.30 18.71
C THR A 223 -13.27 -22.42 18.02
N CYS A 224 -12.79 -22.82 16.85
CA CYS A 224 -11.78 -22.07 16.12
C CYS A 224 -12.31 -21.47 14.81
N LEU A 225 -11.78 -20.31 14.45
CA LEU A 225 -12.08 -19.56 13.24
C LEU A 225 -10.79 -19.14 12.55
N ARG A 226 -10.83 -18.97 11.23
CA ARG A 226 -9.76 -18.29 10.50
C ARG A 226 -9.97 -16.79 10.55
N LYS A 227 -8.95 -16.05 11.01
CA LYS A 227 -8.96 -14.59 11.11
C LYS A 227 -7.76 -13.98 10.40
N MET A 228 -7.97 -12.79 9.84
CA MET A 228 -6.93 -11.92 9.32
C MET A 228 -6.09 -11.36 10.49
N PRO A 229 -4.80 -11.09 10.27
CA PRO A 229 -3.95 -10.42 11.26
C PRO A 229 -4.46 -9.00 11.58
N HIS A 230 -3.94 -8.39 12.64
CA HIS A 230 -4.18 -6.97 12.86
C HIS A 230 -3.60 -6.17 11.69
N PHE A 231 -4.28 -5.09 11.29
CA PHE A 231 -3.86 -4.32 10.13
C PHE A 231 -2.49 -3.63 10.35
N ARG A 232 -2.14 -3.31 11.60
CA ARG A 232 -0.82 -2.83 11.99
C ARG A 232 0.28 -3.81 11.57
N GLU A 233 0.12 -5.09 11.87
CA GLU A 233 1.09 -6.12 11.46
C GLU A 233 1.19 -6.26 9.93
N VAL A 234 0.12 -5.97 9.20
CA VAL A 234 0.15 -5.95 7.72
C VAL A 234 0.99 -4.76 7.25
N GLY A 235 0.81 -3.59 7.88
CA GLY A 235 1.64 -2.39 7.67
C GLY A 235 3.11 -2.67 7.95
N ASP A 236 3.43 -3.27 9.09
CA ASP A 236 4.80 -3.60 9.52
C ASP A 236 5.49 -4.53 8.51
N ARG A 237 4.79 -5.59 8.08
CA ARG A 237 5.31 -6.53 7.07
C ARG A 237 5.54 -5.84 5.72
N LEU A 238 4.60 -5.01 5.27
CA LEU A 238 4.77 -4.26 4.03
C LEU A 238 5.89 -3.22 4.14
N LYS A 239 6.12 -2.65 5.32
CA LYS A 239 7.20 -1.69 5.58
C LYS A 239 8.56 -2.39 5.49
N GLN A 240 8.68 -3.60 6.04
CA GLN A 240 9.88 -4.43 5.85
C GLN A 240 10.13 -4.74 4.36
N ARG A 241 9.08 -5.06 3.59
CA ARG A 241 9.20 -5.28 2.13
C ARG A 241 9.53 -4.00 1.37
N PHE A 242 9.14 -2.84 1.89
CA PHE A 242 9.52 -1.53 1.34
C PHE A 242 11.02 -1.28 1.52
N ASP A 243 11.58 -1.56 2.70
CA ASP A 243 13.00 -1.33 2.96
C ASP A 243 13.90 -2.20 2.05
N GLY A 244 13.48 -3.45 1.80
CA GLY A 244 14.13 -4.38 0.88
C GLY A 244 13.57 -4.41 -0.55
N ALA A 245 12.84 -3.38 -0.98
CA ALA A 245 12.21 -3.36 -2.31
C ALA A 245 13.25 -3.36 -3.45
N ALA A 246 12.96 -4.06 -4.53
CA ALA A 246 13.87 -4.19 -5.68
C ALA A 246 13.53 -3.19 -6.79
N LYS A 247 14.56 -2.52 -7.32
CA LYS A 247 14.43 -1.72 -8.54
C LYS A 247 14.42 -2.64 -9.75
N VAL A 248 13.45 -2.45 -10.64
CA VAL A 248 13.18 -3.30 -11.80
C VAL A 248 13.15 -2.50 -13.09
N ILE A 249 13.59 -3.16 -14.18
CA ILE A 249 13.58 -2.64 -15.54
C ILE A 249 12.72 -3.54 -16.44
N PRO A 250 12.21 -3.04 -17.58
CA PRO A 250 11.46 -3.84 -18.53
C PRO A 250 12.27 -5.06 -19.00
N GLY A 251 11.64 -6.23 -19.03
CA GLY A 251 12.23 -7.43 -19.60
C GLY A 251 12.25 -7.39 -21.14
N ASN A 252 13.11 -8.21 -21.74
CA ASN A 252 13.24 -8.30 -23.20
C ASN A 252 11.96 -8.77 -23.90
N ASP A 253 11.05 -9.42 -23.17
CA ASP A 253 9.76 -9.90 -23.67
C ASP A 253 8.69 -8.81 -23.76
N GLY A 254 8.95 -7.61 -23.23
CA GLY A 254 8.01 -6.50 -23.17
C GLY A 254 6.75 -6.76 -22.31
N LYS A 255 6.73 -7.88 -21.56
CA LYS A 255 5.60 -8.33 -20.75
C LYS A 255 5.98 -8.63 -19.30
N SER A 256 7.27 -8.74 -19.03
CA SER A 256 7.83 -8.95 -17.70
C SER A 256 8.75 -7.80 -17.31
N PHE A 257 9.23 -7.87 -16.08
CA PHE A 257 10.31 -7.02 -15.59
C PHE A 257 11.37 -7.89 -14.93
N ILE A 258 12.60 -7.41 -14.99
CA ILE A 258 13.78 -8.05 -14.38
C ILE A 258 14.40 -7.06 -13.37
N PRO A 259 15.09 -7.55 -12.33
CA PRO A 259 15.84 -6.67 -11.44
C PRO A 259 16.91 -5.89 -12.22
N GLU A 260 17.17 -4.64 -11.83
CA GLU A 260 18.18 -3.80 -12.48
C GLU A 260 19.62 -4.33 -12.25
N GLY A 261 19.89 -4.86 -11.06
CA GLY A 261 21.20 -5.44 -10.72
C GLY A 261 21.27 -6.93 -11.02
N ALA A 262 22.33 -7.38 -11.69
CA ALA A 262 22.55 -8.78 -12.04
C ALA A 262 22.72 -9.71 -10.82
N THR A 263 23.15 -9.18 -9.67
CA THR A 263 23.31 -9.91 -8.41
C THR A 263 22.03 -9.93 -7.56
N ILE A 264 21.00 -9.17 -7.95
CA ILE A 264 19.74 -9.10 -7.22
C ILE A 264 18.87 -10.29 -7.62
N LYS A 265 18.41 -11.05 -6.62
CA LYS A 265 17.47 -12.15 -6.86
C LYS A 265 16.16 -11.62 -7.45
N PRO A 266 15.56 -12.32 -8.43
CA PRO A 266 14.26 -11.94 -8.96
C PRO A 266 13.20 -11.81 -7.84
N PRO A 267 12.42 -10.72 -7.82
CA PRO A 267 11.47 -10.46 -6.75
C PRO A 267 10.32 -11.49 -6.74
N SER A 268 9.97 -11.97 -5.55
CA SER A 268 8.81 -12.82 -5.34
C SER A 268 7.50 -12.02 -5.43
N ARG A 269 6.36 -12.71 -5.52
CA ARG A 269 5.02 -12.09 -5.53
C ARG A 269 4.68 -11.33 -4.23
N THR A 270 5.42 -11.55 -3.16
CA THR A 270 5.26 -10.90 -1.86
C THR A 270 6.18 -9.69 -1.68
N ASP A 271 7.15 -9.51 -2.57
CA ASP A 271 8.09 -8.40 -2.49
C ASP A 271 7.51 -7.15 -3.14
N LEU A 272 8.07 -5.99 -2.81
CA LEU A 272 7.71 -4.73 -3.44
C LEU A 272 8.74 -4.38 -4.50
N VAL A 273 8.25 -3.83 -5.61
CA VAL A 273 9.09 -3.45 -6.75
C VAL A 273 8.81 -2.02 -7.17
N TYR A 274 9.82 -1.35 -7.73
CA TYR A 274 9.73 0.01 -8.23
C TYR A 274 10.62 0.18 -9.46
N SER A 275 10.35 1.16 -10.32
CA SER A 275 11.16 1.40 -11.53
C SER A 275 11.88 2.75 -11.51
N GLU A 276 11.43 3.70 -10.68
CA GLU A 276 11.99 5.04 -10.59
C GLU A 276 12.64 5.29 -9.24
N GLN A 277 13.80 5.96 -9.22
CA GLN A 277 14.49 6.28 -7.98
C GLN A 277 13.70 7.32 -7.15
N SER A 278 13.58 7.07 -5.84
CA SER A 278 12.96 8.01 -4.92
C SER A 278 13.77 9.30 -4.80
N SER A 279 13.08 10.43 -4.71
CA SER A 279 13.71 11.73 -4.47
C SER A 279 14.13 11.90 -3.01
N SER A 280 14.91 12.93 -2.68
CA SER A 280 15.42 13.12 -1.31
C SER A 280 14.35 13.53 -0.29
N PHE A 281 13.22 14.10 -0.74
CA PHE A 281 12.15 14.69 0.09
C PHE A 281 12.60 15.75 1.12
N CYS A 282 13.85 16.22 1.04
CA CYS A 282 14.42 17.19 1.98
C CYS A 282 13.83 18.59 1.80
N ASN A 283 13.66 19.00 0.54
CA ASN A 283 13.20 20.34 0.19
C ASN A 283 11.76 20.29 -0.36
N PRO A 284 11.01 21.39 -0.24
CA PRO A 284 9.69 21.49 -0.83
C PRO A 284 9.80 21.36 -2.36
N ASN A 285 9.03 20.47 -2.94
CA ASN A 285 8.97 20.32 -4.40
C ASN A 285 7.57 19.87 -4.84
N ASN A 286 6.81 20.82 -5.40
CA ASN A 286 5.45 20.61 -5.88
C ASN A 286 5.34 19.63 -7.06
N THR A 287 6.41 19.42 -7.82
CA THR A 287 6.39 18.49 -8.97
C THR A 287 6.39 17.02 -8.51
N ILE A 288 7.10 16.74 -7.41
CA ILE A 288 7.20 15.41 -6.80
C ILE A 288 6.15 15.24 -5.69
N GLY A 289 5.59 16.34 -5.18
CA GLY A 289 4.67 16.32 -4.05
C GLY A 289 5.39 16.29 -2.69
N SER A 290 6.65 16.73 -2.65
CA SER A 290 7.40 16.87 -1.39
C SER A 290 7.05 18.19 -0.71
N PHE A 291 6.78 18.17 0.60
CA PHE A 291 6.67 19.39 1.42
C PHE A 291 8.01 19.85 2.00
N GLY A 292 9.05 19.00 1.91
CA GLY A 292 10.29 19.20 2.65
C GLY A 292 10.17 18.73 4.10
N THR A 293 11.28 18.86 4.84
CA THR A 293 11.36 18.44 6.25
C THR A 293 11.47 19.59 7.24
N GLN A 294 11.45 20.84 6.75
CA GLN A 294 11.42 22.03 7.59
C GLN A 294 10.21 22.04 8.52
N GLY A 295 10.40 22.44 9.78
CA GLY A 295 9.33 22.50 10.78
C GLY A 295 8.90 21.14 11.35
N ARG A 296 9.59 20.04 10.99
CA ARG A 296 9.29 18.71 11.53
C ARG A 296 10.03 18.47 12.83
N ILE A 297 9.34 17.81 13.76
CA ILE A 297 9.92 17.32 15.00
C ILE A 297 10.83 16.14 14.69
N CYS A 298 12.03 16.17 15.27
CA CYS A 298 13.06 15.14 15.20
C CYS A 298 13.56 14.77 16.60
N ASP A 299 14.20 13.61 16.71
CA ASP A 299 14.89 13.18 17.93
C ASP A 299 16.38 13.49 17.81
N GLU A 300 16.94 14.22 18.77
CA GLU A 300 18.38 14.54 18.79
C GLU A 300 19.24 13.31 19.15
N THR A 301 18.68 12.40 19.94
CA THR A 301 19.41 11.24 20.49
C THR A 301 19.38 10.03 19.57
N SER A 302 18.42 9.96 18.64
CA SER A 302 18.30 8.81 17.74
C SER A 302 19.29 8.88 16.58
N PRO A 303 20.05 7.80 16.30
CA PRO A 303 20.84 7.66 15.08
C PRO A 303 19.99 7.25 13.87
N GLY A 304 18.70 6.97 14.08
CA GLY A 304 17.77 6.47 13.07
C GLY A 304 17.17 7.55 12.18
N GLU A 305 16.10 7.17 11.48
CA GLU A 305 15.40 8.04 10.51
C GLU A 305 14.60 9.17 11.16
N ASP A 306 14.18 8.96 12.40
CA ASP A 306 13.65 9.94 13.34
C ASP A 306 14.71 10.92 13.86
N GLY A 307 15.99 10.55 13.75
CA GLY A 307 17.14 11.35 14.15
C GLY A 307 17.22 12.69 13.41
N CYS A 308 17.51 13.76 14.14
CA CYS A 308 17.66 15.11 13.55
C CYS A 308 18.73 15.16 12.44
N GLY A 309 19.80 14.36 12.55
CA GLY A 309 20.84 14.28 11.52
C GLY A 309 20.30 13.79 10.16
N ILE A 310 19.41 12.80 10.15
CA ILE A 310 18.84 12.23 8.93
C ILE A 310 17.61 13.04 8.48
N LEU A 311 16.71 13.38 9.41
CA LEU A 311 15.42 14.01 9.09
C LEU A 311 15.60 15.45 8.60
N CYS A 312 16.52 16.21 9.20
CA CYS A 312 16.73 17.62 8.87
C CYS A 312 17.70 17.84 7.69
N CYS A 313 18.19 16.76 7.06
CA CYS A 313 19.05 16.81 5.88
C CYS A 313 20.28 17.71 6.04
N ALA A 314 20.95 17.61 7.20
CA ALA A 314 22.13 18.41 7.56
C ALA A 314 21.92 19.94 7.60
N ARG A 315 20.68 20.44 7.60
CA ARG A 315 20.39 21.88 7.75
C ARG A 315 20.48 22.39 9.18
N GLY A 316 20.55 21.50 10.17
CA GLY A 316 20.45 21.84 11.59
C GLY A 316 19.02 21.74 12.13
N PHE A 317 18.88 21.97 13.44
CA PHE A 317 17.60 21.94 14.16
C PHE A 317 17.64 22.92 15.33
N HIS A 318 16.45 23.41 15.73
CA HIS A 318 16.26 24.20 16.94
C HIS A 318 15.62 23.34 18.02
N SER A 319 16.19 23.36 19.23
CA SER A 319 15.63 22.66 20.38
C SER A 319 15.03 23.64 21.39
N TYR A 320 13.88 23.29 21.94
CA TYR A 320 13.26 24.02 23.05
C TYR A 320 12.55 23.04 23.99
N SER A 321 12.42 23.42 25.26
CA SER A 321 11.73 22.62 26.26
C SER A 321 10.35 23.21 26.54
N LYS A 322 9.32 22.38 26.60
CA LYS A 322 7.96 22.80 26.94
C LYS A 322 7.42 21.92 28.05
N VAL A 323 6.82 22.56 29.06
CA VAL A 323 6.09 21.85 30.11
C VAL A 323 4.75 21.39 29.53
N GLN A 324 4.50 20.09 29.57
CA GLN A 324 3.26 19.46 29.15
C GLN A 324 2.57 18.84 30.36
N GLN A 325 1.26 18.99 30.42
CA GLN A 325 0.43 18.28 31.40
C GLN A 325 0.19 16.86 30.92
N VAL A 326 0.59 15.89 31.75
CA VAL A 326 0.41 14.45 31.49
C VAL A 326 -0.33 13.82 32.65
N ASN A 327 -1.13 12.80 32.35
CA ASN A 327 -1.75 11.98 33.38
C ASN A 327 -0.67 11.12 34.04
N CYS A 328 -0.52 11.26 35.34
CA CYS A 328 0.46 10.56 36.14
C CYS A 328 -0.21 9.90 37.34
N ARG A 329 0.50 8.97 37.99
CA ARG A 329 0.05 8.31 39.23
C ARG A 329 -1.39 7.76 39.13
N CYS A 330 -1.71 7.14 38.01
CA CYS A 330 -3.03 6.58 37.77
C CYS A 330 -3.29 5.37 38.69
N ALA A 331 -4.35 5.45 39.48
CA ALA A 331 -4.83 4.36 40.34
C ALA A 331 -6.19 3.85 39.84
N PHE A 332 -6.32 2.52 39.77
CA PHE A 332 -7.60 1.88 39.51
C PHE A 332 -8.41 1.81 40.80
N HIS A 333 -9.59 2.42 40.81
CA HIS A 333 -10.54 2.31 41.91
C HIS A 333 -11.49 1.15 41.63
N TYR A 334 -11.75 0.33 42.66
CA TYR A 334 -12.66 -0.82 42.59
C TYR A 334 -14.12 -0.35 42.43
N CYS A 335 -14.44 0.08 41.22
CA CYS A 335 -15.76 0.37 40.64
C CYS A 335 -15.63 0.71 39.14
N CYS A 336 -14.53 0.29 38.49
CA CYS A 336 -14.21 0.48 37.06
C CYS A 336 -13.66 1.85 36.64
N ASP A 337 -13.25 2.70 37.60
CA ASP A 337 -12.70 4.01 37.29
C ASP A 337 -11.18 4.06 37.47
N VAL A 338 -10.48 4.65 36.50
CA VAL A 338 -9.06 5.00 36.63
C VAL A 338 -9.00 6.49 36.97
N LYS A 339 -8.52 6.82 38.17
CA LYS A 339 -8.25 8.21 38.56
C LYS A 339 -6.76 8.48 38.42
N CYS A 340 -6.41 9.54 37.70
CA CYS A 340 -5.04 9.98 37.52
C CYS A 340 -4.88 11.41 38.05
N ASP A 341 -3.70 11.70 38.58
CA ASP A 341 -3.29 13.07 38.84
C ASP A 341 -2.82 13.73 37.53
N VAL A 342 -2.83 15.06 37.49
CA VAL A 342 -2.20 15.83 36.41
C VAL A 342 -0.82 16.27 36.88
N CYS A 343 0.23 15.76 36.25
CA CYS A 343 1.61 16.17 36.49
C CYS A 343 2.12 17.08 35.36
N ASN A 344 3.07 17.93 35.71
CA ASN A 344 3.83 18.73 34.76
C ASN A 344 5.11 17.98 34.39
N GLU A 345 5.25 17.58 33.13
CA GLU A 345 6.45 16.97 32.58
C GLU A 345 7.14 17.94 31.62
N THR A 346 8.46 18.12 31.77
CA THR A 346 9.23 18.98 30.86
C THR A 346 9.74 18.12 29.70
N VAL A 347 9.18 18.32 28.51
CA VAL A 347 9.57 17.59 27.30
C VAL A 347 10.44 18.49 26.41
N ARG A 348 11.59 17.97 25.97
CA ARG A 348 12.46 18.64 25.00
C ARG A 348 12.03 18.27 23.58
N TYR A 349 11.74 19.29 22.77
CA TYR A 349 11.41 19.15 21.35
C TYR A 349 12.56 19.67 20.51
N SER A 350 12.90 18.96 19.44
CA SER A 350 13.85 19.40 18.42
C SER A 350 13.13 19.52 17.07
N ILE A 351 13.28 20.64 16.38
CA ILE A 351 12.58 20.96 15.12
C ILE A 351 13.58 21.29 14.02
N CYS A 352 13.42 20.67 12.85
CA CYS A 352 14.26 20.91 11.69
C CYS A 352 14.13 22.35 11.15
N GLN A 353 15.27 22.96 10.82
CA GLN A 353 15.37 24.28 10.19
C GLN A 353 14.94 24.29 8.72
#